data_AF-A0A351DSZ7-F1
#
_entry.id   AF-A0A351DSZ7-F1
#
_cell.length_a   1.000
_cell.length_b   1.000
_cell.length_c   1.000
_cell.angle_alpha   90.00
_cell.angle_beta   90.00
_cell.angle_gamma   90.00
#
_symmetry.space_group_name_H-M   'P 1'
#
loop_
_entity.id
_entity.type
_entity.pdbx_description
1 polymer ?
#
loop_
_entity_poly.entity_id
_entity_poly.type
_entity_poly.pdbx_seq_one_letter_code
_entity_poly.pdbx_strand_id
1 'polypeptide(L)'
;MRHQPRRIMTTKRSDRGIVRLDNQSWPATSIGGREFRRTQSKVAPWLRDVAEVWVRWCAGDEPGMVVETSGTTGSPKVVSHARASVRASVNDTIQHWHLVPGTKAAMVLPATFVAG
;
A
#
# COMPACT_ATOMS: atom_id res chain seq x y z
N MET A 1 -30.44 -25.60 -30.66
CA MET A 1 -29.62 -25.48 -29.44
C MET A 1 -28.43 -24.56 -29.75
N ARG A 2 -28.38 -23.36 -29.15
CA ARG A 2 -27.29 -22.39 -29.40
C ARG A 2 -26.15 -22.65 -28.41
N HIS A 3 -24.99 -23.07 -28.90
CA HIS A 3 -23.76 -23.12 -28.11
C HIS A 3 -23.30 -21.69 -27.80
N GLN A 4 -23.29 -21.29 -26.53
CA GLN A 4 -22.52 -20.13 -26.09
C GLN A 4 -21.05 -20.53 -25.97
N PRO A 5 -20.11 -19.79 -26.56
CA PRO A 5 -18.70 -20.02 -26.31
C PRO A 5 -18.38 -19.62 -24.86
N ARG A 6 -17.75 -20.52 -24.11
CA ARG A 6 -17.17 -20.21 -22.79
C ARG A 6 -16.17 -19.08 -22.99
N ARG A 7 -16.50 -17.90 -22.46
CA ARG A 7 -15.56 -16.79 -22.35
C ARG A 7 -14.40 -17.25 -21.47
N ILE A 8 -13.30 -17.63 -22.08
CA ILE A 8 -12.04 -17.84 -21.36
C ILE A 8 -11.66 -16.46 -20.84
N MET A 9 -11.95 -16.21 -19.57
CA MET A 9 -11.41 -15.08 -18.85
C MET A 9 -9.91 -15.34 -18.69
N THR A 10 -9.12 -14.91 -19.67
CA THR A 10 -7.69 -14.69 -19.48
C THR A 10 -7.56 -13.56 -18.47
N THR A 11 -7.54 -13.89 -17.19
CA THR A 11 -7.06 -12.98 -16.15
C THR A 11 -5.59 -12.74 -16.48
N LYS A 12 -5.29 -11.58 -17.08
CA LYS A 12 -3.94 -11.04 -17.09
C LYS A 12 -3.46 -11.10 -15.65
N ARG A 13 -2.55 -12.02 -15.34
CA ARG A 13 -1.90 -12.12 -14.03
C ARG A 13 -1.28 -10.75 -13.83
N SER A 14 -1.83 -9.92 -12.96
CA SER A 14 -1.29 -8.57 -12.78
C SER A 14 0.12 -8.75 -12.21
N ASP A 15 1.13 -8.10 -12.79
CA ASP A 15 2.53 -8.06 -12.29
C ASP A 15 2.67 -7.43 -10.89
N ARG A 16 1.57 -7.33 -10.14
CA ARG A 16 1.53 -6.75 -8.82
C ARG A 16 1.89 -7.83 -7.79
N GLY A 17 2.70 -7.44 -6.82
CA GLY A 17 3.16 -8.30 -5.74
C GLY A 17 2.04 -8.87 -4.87
N ILE A 18 2.41 -9.65 -3.86
CA ILE A 18 1.48 -10.26 -2.91
C ILE A 18 1.86 -9.80 -1.51
N VAL A 19 0.90 -9.29 -0.75
CA VAL A 19 1.04 -9.03 0.69
C VAL A 19 0.58 -10.27 1.45
N ARG A 20 1.34 -10.69 2.46
CA ARG A 20 1.05 -11.86 3.29
C ARG A 20 1.08 -11.48 4.77
N LEU A 21 0.14 -12.02 5.54
CA LEU A 21 0.11 -11.96 6.99
C LEU A 21 -0.37 -13.33 7.48
N ASP A 22 0.46 -14.02 8.26
CA ASP A 22 0.24 -15.40 8.68
C ASP A 22 -0.10 -16.32 7.50
N ASN A 23 -1.23 -17.02 7.56
CA ASN A 23 -1.71 -17.94 6.54
C ASN A 23 -2.62 -17.28 5.49
N GLN A 24 -2.68 -15.95 5.45
CA GLN A 24 -3.52 -15.19 4.53
C GLN A 24 -2.69 -14.35 3.56
N SER A 25 -3.27 -14.09 2.38
CA SER A 25 -2.60 -13.33 1.33
C SER A 25 -3.58 -12.48 0.53
N TRP A 26 -3.10 -11.32 0.08
CA TRP A 26 -3.86 -10.36 -0.70
C TRP A 26 -3.01 -9.82 -1.86
N PRO A 27 -3.61 -9.60 -3.04
CA PRO A 27 -2.88 -9.01 -4.18
C PRO A 27 -2.54 -7.54 -3.90
N ALA A 28 -1.32 -7.08 -4.21
CA ALA A 28 -0.84 -5.69 -4.05
C ALA A 28 -1.58 -4.68 -4.97
N THR A 29 -2.87 -4.51 -4.69
CA THR A 29 -3.88 -3.80 -5.48
C THR A 29 -4.83 -3.08 -4.53
N SER A 30 -5.64 -2.16 -5.06
CA SER A 30 -6.68 -1.50 -4.26
C SER A 30 -7.76 -2.48 -3.78
N ILE A 31 -8.04 -3.54 -4.54
CA ILE A 31 -8.94 -4.63 -4.14
C ILE A 31 -8.34 -5.38 -2.95
N GLY A 32 -7.06 -5.78 -3.04
CA GLY A 32 -6.38 -6.46 -1.94
C GLY A 32 -6.31 -5.61 -0.67
N GLY A 33 -6.01 -4.32 -0.78
CA GLY A 33 -6.03 -3.40 0.36
C GLY A 33 -7.42 -3.28 1.01
N ARG A 34 -8.50 -3.26 0.22
CA ARG A 34 -9.88 -3.25 0.75
C ARG A 34 -10.23 -4.55 1.48
N GLU A 35 -9.87 -5.70 0.91
CA GLU A 35 -10.08 -7.00 1.54
C GLU A 35 -9.23 -7.19 2.80
N PHE A 36 -7.98 -6.72 2.78
CA PHE A 36 -7.12 -6.66 3.95
C PHE A 36 -7.77 -5.81 5.05
N ARG A 37 -8.24 -4.60 4.73
CA ARG A 37 -8.99 -3.76 5.70
C ARG A 37 -10.18 -4.51 6.28
N ARG A 38 -11.00 -5.16 5.44
CA ARG A 38 -12.20 -5.87 5.86
C ARG A 38 -11.90 -7.01 6.84
N THR A 39 -10.79 -7.71 6.63
CA THR A 39 -10.44 -8.92 7.38
C THR A 39 -9.53 -8.65 8.59
N GLN A 40 -8.64 -7.66 8.50
CA GLN A 40 -7.56 -7.42 9.48
C GLN A 40 -7.77 -6.20 10.37
N SER A 41 -8.63 -5.24 9.99
CA SER A 41 -8.82 -3.99 10.77
C SER A 41 -9.40 -4.17 12.17
N LYS A 42 -9.95 -5.35 12.48
CA LYS A 42 -10.46 -5.69 13.82
C LYS A 42 -9.40 -6.35 14.71
N VAL A 43 -8.29 -6.80 14.13
CA VAL A 43 -7.23 -7.50 14.84
C VAL A 43 -6.38 -6.51 15.63
N ALA A 44 -6.00 -5.38 15.01
CA ALA A 44 -5.30 -4.29 15.66
C ALA A 44 -5.57 -2.95 14.95
N PRO A 45 -5.61 -1.82 15.67
CA PRO A 45 -5.87 -0.50 15.08
C PRO A 45 -4.89 -0.15 13.95
N TRP A 46 -3.59 -0.39 14.13
CA TRP A 46 -2.56 -0.04 13.13
C TRP A 46 -2.73 -0.76 11.78
N LEU A 47 -3.36 -1.94 11.76
CA LEU A 47 -3.65 -2.67 10.52
C LEU A 47 -4.69 -1.94 9.67
N ARG A 48 -5.58 -1.17 10.29
CA ARG A 48 -6.52 -0.30 9.56
C ARG A 48 -5.74 0.79 8.82
N ASP A 49 -4.81 1.44 9.50
CA ASP A 49 -4.03 2.56 8.95
C ASP A 49 -3.18 2.10 7.76
N VAL A 50 -2.51 0.96 7.88
CA VAL A 50 -1.79 0.32 6.76
C VAL A 50 -2.72 0.07 5.57
N ALA A 51 -3.93 -0.42 5.83
CA ALA A 51 -4.89 -0.69 4.77
C ALA A 51 -5.36 0.59 4.07
N GLU A 52 -5.53 1.69 4.81
CA GLU A 52 -5.95 2.99 4.27
C GLU A 52 -4.86 3.58 3.36
N VAL A 53 -3.61 3.59 3.81
CA VAL A 53 -2.45 4.02 3.00
C VAL A 53 -2.33 3.17 1.74
N TRP A 54 -2.45 1.85 1.86
CA TRP A 54 -2.35 0.93 0.73
C TRP A 54 -3.47 1.15 -0.30
N VAL A 55 -4.73 1.23 0.13
CA VAL A 55 -5.87 1.48 -0.77
C VAL A 55 -5.68 2.79 -1.52
N ARG A 56 -5.28 3.85 -0.81
CA ARG A 56 -5.01 5.16 -1.40
C ARG A 56 -3.89 5.10 -2.43
N TRP A 57 -2.74 4.53 -2.07
CA TRP A 57 -1.60 4.40 -2.97
C TRP A 57 -1.96 3.66 -4.26
N CYS A 58 -2.82 2.64 -4.16
CA CYS A 58 -3.25 1.86 -5.31
C CYS A 58 -4.37 2.50 -6.14
N ALA A 59 -5.08 3.51 -5.62
CA ALA A 59 -6.09 4.25 -6.38
C ALA A 59 -5.44 5.04 -7.53
N GLY A 60 -4.22 5.55 -7.29
CA GLY A 60 -3.43 6.23 -8.32
C GLY A 60 -3.81 7.70 -8.53
N ASP A 61 -4.82 8.20 -7.82
CA ASP A 61 -5.22 9.61 -7.82
C ASP A 61 -4.21 10.48 -7.04
N GLU A 62 -4.08 11.76 -7.41
CA GLU A 62 -3.33 12.75 -6.64
C GLU A 62 -4.20 13.34 -5.51
N PRO A 63 -3.61 13.66 -4.34
CA PRO A 63 -2.21 13.46 -3.98
C PRO A 63 -1.87 12.00 -3.69
N GLY A 64 -0.72 11.56 -4.23
CA GLY A 64 -0.24 10.18 -4.13
C GLY A 64 -0.08 9.66 -2.69
N MET A 65 0.25 10.52 -1.73
CA MET A 65 0.30 10.21 -0.30
C MET A 65 -0.13 11.41 0.53
N VAL A 66 -0.92 11.19 1.59
CA VAL A 66 -1.24 12.21 2.59
C VAL A 66 -1.08 11.59 3.96
N VAL A 67 -0.26 12.22 4.76
CA VAL A 67 0.26 11.72 6.03
C VAL A 67 0.48 12.89 6.96
N GLU A 68 0.62 12.59 8.24
CA GLU A 68 0.95 13.57 9.25
C GLU A 68 2.46 13.75 9.38
N THR A 69 2.86 14.97 9.71
CA THR A 69 4.20 15.29 10.21
C THR A 69 4.10 15.63 11.68
N SER A 70 5.11 15.24 12.47
CA SER A 70 5.24 15.67 13.86
C SER A 70 5.48 17.19 13.88
N GLY A 71 4.40 17.96 13.99
CA GLY A 71 4.49 19.41 14.05
C GLY A 71 5.36 19.82 15.24
N THR A 72 6.31 20.74 15.02
CA THR A 72 7.22 21.27 16.05
C THR A 72 6.49 21.99 17.20
N THR A 73 5.19 22.25 17.06
CA THR A 73 4.31 22.92 18.05
C THR A 73 3.28 21.99 18.71
N GLY A 74 3.43 20.66 18.58
CA GLY A 74 2.61 19.67 19.30
C GLY A 74 1.32 19.22 18.60
N SER A 75 0.89 19.88 17.52
CA SER A 75 -0.23 19.42 16.69
C SER A 75 0.28 18.84 15.37
N PRO A 76 -0.07 17.59 15.02
CA PRO A 76 0.26 17.02 13.73
C PRO A 76 -0.25 17.89 12.57
N LYS A 77 0.58 18.09 11.55
CA LYS A 77 0.18 18.79 10.33
C LYS A 77 0.01 17.79 9.21
N VAL A 78 -1.13 17.84 8.54
CA VAL A 78 -1.41 17.03 7.35
C VAL A 78 -0.60 17.59 6.18
N VAL A 79 0.23 16.74 5.57
CA VAL A 79 1.03 17.08 4.39
C VAL A 79 0.64 16.15 3.25
N SER A 80 0.48 16.72 2.06
CA SER A 80 0.24 15.98 0.82
C SER A 80 1.51 15.93 -0.03
N HIS A 81 1.84 14.74 -0.51
CA HIS A 81 2.94 14.52 -1.44
C HIS A 81 2.39 14.06 -2.79
N ALA A 82 2.89 14.69 -3.85
CA ALA A 82 2.63 14.23 -5.20
C ALA A 82 3.16 12.80 -5.37
N ARG A 83 2.46 11.97 -6.14
CA ARG A 83 2.89 10.58 -6.38
C ARG A 83 4.28 10.51 -6.99
N ALA A 84 4.59 11.44 -7.90
CA ALA A 84 5.91 11.54 -8.52
C ALA A 84 7.02 11.75 -7.47
N SER A 85 6.80 12.62 -6.48
CA SER A 85 7.75 12.89 -5.40
C SER A 85 7.96 11.67 -4.50
N VAL A 86 6.88 10.96 -4.14
CA VAL A 86 6.99 9.72 -3.35
C VAL A 86 7.79 8.66 -4.12
N ARG A 87 7.53 8.49 -5.42
CA ARG A 87 8.28 7.54 -6.25
C ARG A 87 9.76 7.93 -6.39
N ALA A 88 10.07 9.21 -6.52
CA ALA A 88 11.45 9.69 -6.55
C ALA A 88 12.18 9.32 -5.24
N SER A 89 11.59 9.65 -4.08
CA SER A 89 12.17 9.32 -2.77
C SER A 89 12.35 7.81 -2.55
N VAL A 90 11.39 6.99 -2.98
CA VAL A 90 11.51 5.53 -2.92
C VAL A 90 12.66 5.03 -3.80
N ASN A 91 12.82 5.57 -5.00
CA ASN A 91 13.92 5.18 -5.89
C ASN A 91 15.29 5.56 -5.30
N ASP A 92 15.41 6.75 -4.74
CA ASP A 92 16.63 7.20 -4.07
C ASP A 92 16.97 6.29 -2.88
N THR A 93 15.96 5.89 -2.09
CA THR A 93 16.12 4.97 -0.96
C THR A 93 16.58 3.59 -1.41
N ILE A 94 15.97 3.04 -2.47
CA ILE A 94 16.35 1.75 -3.06
C ILE A 94 17.81 1.79 -3.54
N GLN A 95 18.19 2.86 -4.24
CA GLN A 95 19.55 3.01 -4.79
C GLN A 95 20.59 3.19 -3.69
N HIS A 96 20.33 4.09 -2.73
CA HIS A 96 21.28 4.41 -1.67
C HIS A 96 21.57 3.23 -0.75
N TRP A 97 20.55 2.45 -0.40
CA TRP A 97 20.69 1.29 0.50
C TRP A 97 20.81 -0.05 -0.23
N HIS A 98 20.86 -0.04 -1.57
CA HIS A 98 20.91 -1.23 -2.41
C HIS A 98 19.82 -2.27 -2.04
N LEU A 99 18.58 -1.80 -1.87
CA LEU A 99 17.48 -2.68 -1.49
C LEU A 99 17.10 -3.59 -2.65
N VAL A 100 16.99 -4.89 -2.38
CA VAL A 100 16.70 -5.93 -3.38
C VAL A 100 15.51 -6.78 -2.95
N PRO A 101 14.85 -7.51 -3.87
CA PRO A 101 13.88 -8.52 -3.49
C PRO A 101 14.48 -9.49 -2.45
N GLY A 102 13.81 -9.65 -1.31
CA GLY A 102 14.31 -10.42 -0.16
C GLY A 102 14.90 -9.58 0.98
N THR A 103 15.12 -8.28 0.77
CA THR A 103 15.40 -7.34 1.87
C THR A 103 14.28 -7.40 2.90
N LYS A 104 14.65 -7.51 4.18
CA LYS A 104 13.74 -7.45 5.32
C LYS A 104 13.67 -6.02 5.84
N ALA A 105 12.47 -5.48 5.97
CA ALA A 105 12.22 -4.18 6.57
C ALA A 105 11.29 -4.34 7.77
N ALA A 106 11.49 -3.50 8.79
CA ALA A 106 10.62 -3.43 9.96
C ALA A 106 9.84 -2.11 9.93
N MET A 107 8.51 -2.19 9.97
CA MET A 107 7.66 -1.02 10.15
C MET A 107 7.56 -0.73 11.66
N VAL A 108 8.40 0.18 12.14
CA VAL A 108 8.51 0.54 13.56
C VAL A 108 7.82 1.85 13.90
N LEU A 109 7.32 2.56 12.89
CA LEU A 109 6.58 3.81 13.02
C LEU A 109 5.14 3.62 12.50
N PRO A 110 4.16 4.39 13.02
CA PRO A 110 2.78 4.29 12.53
C PRO A 110 2.66 4.80 11.09
N ALA A 111 1.90 4.07 10.26
CA ALA A 111 1.67 4.40 8.85
C ALA A 111 0.93 5.72 8.61
N THR A 112 0.37 6.34 9.65
CA THR A 112 -0.25 7.66 9.59
C THR A 112 0.78 8.79 9.48
N PHE A 113 2.04 8.55 9.86
CA PHE A 113 3.14 9.50 9.74
C PHE A 113 3.99 9.22 8.50
N VAL A 114 4.57 10.28 7.92
CA VAL A 114 5.37 10.17 6.68
C VAL A 114 6.57 9.21 6.77
N ALA A 115 7.07 8.96 7.97
CA ALA A 115 8.22 8.10 8.20
C ALA A 115 7.87 6.61 8.38
N GLY A 116 6.59 6.28 8.59
CA GLY A 116 6.10 4.90 8.72
C GLY A 116 5.63 4.33 7.39
#